data_AF-W9JH20-F1
#
_entry.id   AF-W9JH20-F1
#
_cell.length_a   1.000
_cell.length_b   1.000
_cell.length_c   1.000
_cell.angle_alpha   90.00
_cell.angle_beta   90.00
_cell.angle_gamma   90.00
#
_symmetry.space_group_name_H-M   'P 1'
#
loop_
_entity.id
_entity.type
_entity.pdbx_description
1 polymer ?
#
loop_
_entity_poly.entity_id
_entity_poly.type
_entity_poly.pdbx_seq_one_letter_code
_entity_poly.pdbx_strand_id
1 'polypeptide(L)'
;MTKIYSSVGLPPFYSNTHFIELNADSIFAGGESPKALTTVSIYHVARTLATPDVQDFFMKALDDVLRPIMKPKGIKWELAIYEGDIEYWRINGIRPPAQGSEMEKKWFDANQVTDEEELFRAQERP
;
A
#
# COMPACT_ATOMS: atom_id res chain seq x y z
N MET A 1 7.65 -4.78 2.49
CA MET A 1 6.40 -4.00 2.57
C MET A 1 5.18 -4.91 2.39
N THR A 2 5.07 -5.63 1.27
CA THR A 2 3.99 -6.61 0.98
C THR A 2 3.59 -7.51 2.14
N LYS A 3 4.56 -8.04 2.91
CA LYS A 3 4.29 -8.93 4.05
C LYS A 3 3.37 -8.33 5.12
N ILE A 4 3.41 -7.01 5.34
CA ILE A 4 2.54 -6.33 6.32
C ILE A 4 1.06 -6.52 5.93
N TYR A 5 0.76 -6.39 4.64
CA TYR A 5 -0.60 -6.51 4.12
C TYR A 5 -1.02 -7.98 3.98
N SER A 6 -0.13 -8.84 3.49
CA SER A 6 -0.46 -10.26 3.34
C SER A 6 -0.65 -10.96 4.70
N SER A 7 -0.01 -10.47 5.77
CA SER A 7 -0.23 -11.01 7.13
C SER A 7 -1.62 -10.75 7.70
N VAL A 8 -2.38 -9.81 7.12
CA VAL A 8 -3.77 -9.54 7.48
C VAL A 8 -4.75 -10.03 6.40
N GLY A 9 -4.30 -10.89 5.48
CA GLY A 9 -5.14 -11.56 4.49
C GLY A 9 -5.41 -10.78 3.21
N LEU A 10 -4.71 -9.66 2.97
CA LEU A 10 -4.81 -8.97 1.67
C LEU A 10 -3.99 -9.69 0.61
N PRO A 11 -4.53 -9.91 -0.61
CA PRO A 11 -3.78 -10.52 -1.71
C PRO A 11 -2.42 -9.82 -1.92
N PRO A 12 -1.29 -10.56 -1.97
CA PRO A 12 0.02 -9.92 -2.02
C PRO A 12 0.20 -8.98 -3.22
N PHE A 13 -0.40 -9.31 -4.37
CA PHE A 13 -0.38 -8.47 -5.57
C PHE A 13 -1.14 -7.15 -5.45
N TYR A 14 -1.94 -6.92 -4.39
CA TYR A 14 -2.49 -5.59 -4.09
C TYR A 14 -1.42 -4.59 -3.63
N SER A 15 -0.27 -5.08 -3.14
CA SER A 15 0.78 -4.23 -2.60
C SER A 15 1.82 -3.89 -3.66
N ASN A 16 1.64 -2.77 -4.33
CA ASN A 16 2.64 -2.19 -5.24
C ASN A 16 3.66 -1.35 -4.46
N THR A 17 4.92 -1.39 -4.86
CA THR A 17 5.98 -0.53 -4.29
C THR A 17 6.85 -0.03 -5.43
N HIS A 18 6.92 1.29 -5.59
CA HIS A 18 7.75 1.93 -6.60
C HIS A 18 8.88 2.69 -5.92
N PHE A 19 10.10 2.52 -6.42
CA PHE A 19 11.27 3.28 -6.01
C PHE A 19 11.55 4.30 -7.10
N ILE A 20 11.44 5.59 -6.76
CA ILE A 20 11.66 6.70 -7.68
C ILE A 20 12.90 7.45 -7.18
N GLU A 21 13.95 7.39 -7.98
CA GLU A 21 15.17 8.15 -7.71
C GLU A 21 14.98 9.60 -8.15
N LEU A 22 15.33 10.53 -7.27
CA LEU A 22 15.34 11.97 -7.55
C LEU A 22 16.79 12.46 -7.55
N ASN A 23 17.07 13.42 -8.43
CA ASN A 23 18.37 14.09 -8.42
C ASN A 23 18.59 14.81 -7.09
N ALA A 24 19.85 14.91 -6.64
CA ALA A 24 20.19 15.54 -5.37
C ALA A 24 19.76 17.02 -5.29
N ASP A 25 19.71 17.71 -6.43
CA ASP A 25 19.26 19.09 -6.58
C ASP A 25 17.73 19.25 -6.63
N SER A 26 16.98 18.15 -6.51
CA SER A 26 15.52 18.12 -6.51
C SER A 26 14.93 17.83 -5.12
N ILE A 27 15.77 17.57 -4.12
CA ILE A 27 15.35 17.27 -2.75
C ILE A 27 15.77 18.45 -1.86
N PHE A 28 14.78 19.12 -1.26
CA PHE A 28 15.00 20.18 -0.29
C PHE A 28 14.20 19.93 0.98
N ALA A 29 14.84 20.07 2.13
CA ALA A 29 14.20 20.00 3.44
C ALA A 29 14.67 21.18 4.29
N GLY A 30 13.73 22.02 4.74
CA GLY A 30 14.07 23.24 5.48
C GLY A 30 14.87 24.27 4.67
N GLY A 31 14.81 24.22 3.33
CA GLY A 31 15.57 25.11 2.44
C GLY A 31 16.98 24.63 2.09
N GLU A 32 17.40 23.46 2.59
CA GLU A 32 18.71 22.86 2.28
C GLU A 32 18.57 21.56 1.48
N SER A 33 19.60 21.17 0.73
CA SER A 33 19.68 19.86 0.06
C SER A 33 20.36 18.82 0.97
N PRO A 34 19.60 17.90 1.58
CA PRO A 34 20.14 16.92 2.50
C PRO A 34 20.92 15.82 1.76
N LYS A 35 22.04 15.39 2.34
CA LYS A 35 22.87 14.31 1.78
C LYS A 35 22.17 12.93 1.71
N ALA A 36 21.19 12.69 2.58
CA ALA A 36 20.48 11.42 2.68
C ALA A 36 19.08 11.63 3.29
N LEU A 37 18.09 11.80 2.43
CA LEU A 37 16.67 11.93 2.79
C LEU A 37 15.82 11.16 1.78
N THR A 38 14.77 10.50 2.27
CA THR A 38 13.70 9.95 1.44
C THR A 38 12.34 10.28 2.05
N THR A 39 11.31 10.36 1.23
CA THR A 39 9.93 10.34 1.70
C THR A 39 9.32 8.98 1.36
N VAL A 40 8.33 8.55 2.16
CA VAL A 40 7.56 7.33 1.94
C VAL A 40 6.09 7.70 1.95
N SER A 41 5.46 7.70 0.79
CA SER A 41 4.03 7.93 0.64
C SER A 41 3.32 6.60 0.42
N ILE A 42 2.37 6.28 1.29
CA ILE A 42 1.56 5.07 1.20
C ILE A 42 0.13 5.46 0.89
N TYR A 43 -0.45 4.84 -0.14
CA TYR A 43 -1.84 5.04 -0.52
C TYR A 43 -2.63 3.77 -0.19
N HIS A 44 -3.56 3.87 0.74
CA HIS A 44 -4.48 2.80 1.11
C HIS A 44 -5.80 3.00 0.39
N VAL A 45 -6.33 1.93 -0.21
CA VAL A 45 -7.62 1.96 -0.90
C VAL A 45 -8.44 0.71 -0.62
N ALA A 46 -7.78 -0.45 -0.53
CA ALA A 46 -8.46 -1.72 -0.22
C ALA A 46 -9.09 -1.73 1.18
N ARG A 47 -8.49 -1.03 2.16
CA ARG A 47 -8.89 -0.93 3.57
C ARG A 47 -8.49 0.43 4.13
N THR A 48 -9.16 0.85 5.20
CA THR A 48 -8.77 2.03 6.00
C THR A 48 -8.35 1.63 7.41
N LEU A 49 -7.58 2.48 8.08
CA LEU A 49 -7.13 2.33 9.46
C LEU A 49 -8.18 2.90 10.42
N ALA A 50 -9.29 2.16 10.55
CA ALA A 50 -10.53 2.66 11.15
C ALA A 50 -10.47 3.02 12.65
N THR A 51 -9.48 2.51 13.40
CA THR A 51 -9.36 2.75 14.85
C THR A 51 -7.93 3.13 15.24
N PRO A 52 -7.73 3.87 16.35
CA PRO A 52 -6.39 4.19 16.86
C PRO A 52 -5.51 2.95 17.07
N ASP A 53 -6.06 1.86 17.61
CA ASP A 53 -5.30 0.62 17.83
C ASP A 53 -4.77 0.01 16.52
N VAL A 54 -5.59 0.06 15.46
CA VAL A 54 -5.19 -0.41 14.12
C VAL A 54 -4.15 0.52 13.51
N GLN A 55 -4.28 1.83 13.72
CA GLN A 55 -3.30 2.82 13.27
C GLN A 55 -1.94 2.57 13.94
N ASP A 56 -1.92 2.45 15.28
CA ASP A 56 -0.68 2.22 16.04
C ASP A 56 -0.02 0.89 15.67
N PHE A 57 -0.83 -0.18 15.53
CA PHE A 57 -0.32 -1.47 15.07
C PHE A 57 0.34 -1.36 13.69
N PHE A 58 -0.32 -0.69 12.74
CA PHE A 58 0.19 -0.53 11.39
C PHE A 58 1.45 0.33 11.34
N MET A 59 1.46 1.47 12.05
CA MET A 59 2.62 2.36 12.14
C MET A 59 3.81 1.65 12.78
N LYS A 60 3.59 0.84 13.82
CA LYS A 60 4.64 0.00 14.39
C LYS A 60 5.18 -1.01 13.36
N ALA A 61 4.31 -1.68 12.60
CA ALA A 61 4.75 -2.64 11.59
C ALA A 61 5.59 -1.98 10.48
N LEU A 62 5.27 -0.74 10.10
CA LEU A 62 6.10 0.06 9.20
C LEU A 62 7.46 0.37 9.80
N ASP A 63 7.51 0.81 11.05
CA ASP A 63 8.74 1.14 11.77
C ASP A 63 9.65 -0.09 11.92
N ASP A 64 9.09 -1.25 12.22
CA ASP A 64 9.81 -2.53 12.33
C ASP A 64 10.47 -2.92 10.99
N VAL A 65 9.94 -2.46 9.85
CA VAL A 65 10.52 -2.70 8.51
C VAL A 65 11.52 -1.60 8.13
N LEU A 66 11.16 -0.33 8.29
CA LEU A 66 11.94 0.80 7.76
C LEU A 66 13.15 1.13 8.63
N ARG A 67 13.00 1.14 9.96
CA ARG A 67 14.06 1.59 10.86
C ARG A 67 15.33 0.74 10.75
N PRO A 68 15.27 -0.60 10.71
CA PRO A 68 16.48 -1.43 10.56
C PRO A 68 17.22 -1.21 9.24
N ILE A 69 16.55 -0.71 8.21
CA ILE A 69 17.15 -0.46 6.88
C ILE A 69 17.72 0.96 6.82
N MET A 70 16.95 1.96 7.24
CA MET A 70 17.27 3.37 7.03
C MET A 70 18.23 3.92 8.09
N LYS A 71 18.03 3.59 9.37
CA LYS A 71 18.84 4.16 10.46
C LYS A 71 20.33 3.82 10.36
N PRO A 72 20.75 2.56 10.14
CA PRO A 72 22.17 2.24 10.05
C PRO A 72 22.88 2.95 8.89
N LYS A 73 22.13 3.35 7.86
CA LYS A 73 22.63 4.09 6.69
C LYS A 73 22.64 5.61 6.88
N GLY A 74 22.22 6.12 8.03
CA GLY A 74 22.10 7.56 8.28
C GLY A 74 21.04 8.26 7.43
N ILE A 75 20.13 7.52 6.81
CA ILE A 75 19.06 8.07 5.98
C ILE A 75 18.00 8.68 6.89
N LYS A 76 17.66 9.96 6.68
CA LYS A 76 16.47 10.58 7.25
C LYS A 76 15.26 10.17 6.41
N TRP A 77 14.10 10.01 7.04
CA TRP A 77 12.87 9.78 6.29
C TRP A 77 11.66 10.42 6.94
N GLU A 78 10.68 10.73 6.10
CA GLU A 78 9.33 11.13 6.47
C GLU A 78 8.35 10.13 5.84
N LEU A 79 7.28 9.79 6.56
CA LEU A 79 6.27 8.84 6.11
C LEU A 79 4.88 9.42 6.32
N ALA A 80 4.02 9.26 5.31
CA ALA A 80 2.61 9.62 5.38
C ALA A 80 1.74 8.54 4.70
N ILE A 81 0.53 8.36 5.24
CA ILE A 81 -0.50 7.48 4.69
C ILE A 81 -1.66 8.35 4.20
N TYR A 82 -2.17 8.02 3.01
CA TYR A 82 -3.32 8.66 2.39
C TYR A 82 -4.36 7.58 2.09
N GLU A 83 -5.61 7.84 2.46
CA GLU A 83 -6.71 6.89 2.24
C GLU A 83 -7.60 7.37 1.10
N GLY A 84 -7.88 6.48 0.15
CA GLY A 84 -8.77 6.71 -0.98
C GLY A 84 -10.06 5.91 -0.87
N ASP A 85 -11.09 6.33 -1.61
CA ASP A 85 -12.37 5.63 -1.67
C ASP A 85 -12.27 4.36 -2.55
N ILE A 86 -12.67 3.23 -1.98
CA ILE A 86 -12.69 1.91 -2.65
C ILE A 86 -13.59 1.91 -3.89
N GLU A 87 -14.61 2.77 -3.96
CA GLU A 87 -15.53 2.85 -5.10
C GLU A 87 -14.85 3.29 -6.40
N TYR A 88 -13.74 4.04 -6.31
CA TYR A 88 -12.95 4.51 -7.45
C TYR A 88 -11.80 3.58 -7.83
N TRP A 89 -11.60 2.47 -7.11
CA TRP A 89 -10.48 1.57 -7.35
C TRP A 89 -10.82 0.44 -8.31
N ARG A 90 -9.96 0.22 -9.31
CA ARG A 90 -10.05 -0.88 -10.27
C ARG A 90 -8.73 -1.60 -10.42
N ILE A 91 -8.78 -2.90 -10.65
CA ILE A 91 -7.66 -3.71 -11.15
C ILE A 91 -8.14 -4.32 -12.47
N ASN A 92 -7.38 -4.16 -13.55
CA ASN A 92 -7.80 -4.57 -14.91
C ASN A 92 -9.18 -4.02 -15.32
N GLY A 93 -9.57 -2.85 -14.81
CA GLY A 93 -10.89 -2.26 -15.10
C GLY A 93 -12.06 -2.83 -14.30
N ILE A 94 -11.86 -3.88 -13.48
CA ILE A 94 -12.89 -4.44 -12.59
C ILE A 94 -12.75 -3.94 -11.16
N ARG A 95 -13.87 -3.80 -10.46
CA ARG A 95 -13.88 -3.55 -9.01
C ARG A 95 -13.34 -4.81 -8.33
N PRO A 96 -12.34 -4.70 -7.44
CA PRO A 96 -11.88 -5.83 -6.65
C PRO A 96 -13.02 -6.44 -5.81
N PRO A 97 -12.93 -7.74 -5.48
CA PRO A 97 -13.94 -8.42 -4.69
C PRO A 97 -14.12 -7.76 -3.32
N ALA A 98 -15.30 -7.93 -2.75
CA ALA A 98 -15.63 -7.38 -1.43
C ALA A 98 -14.67 -7.89 -0.35
N GLN A 99 -14.39 -7.03 0.63
CA GLN A 99 -13.56 -7.34 1.79
C GLN A 99 -13.99 -8.64 2.48
N GLY A 100 -13.05 -9.57 2.66
CA GLY A 100 -13.24 -10.83 3.36
C GLY A 100 -14.05 -11.88 2.59
N SER A 101 -14.47 -11.58 1.36
CA SER A 101 -15.23 -12.52 0.53
C SER A 101 -14.40 -13.75 0.13
N GLU A 102 -15.08 -14.83 -0.22
CA GLU A 102 -14.41 -16.04 -0.75
C GLU A 102 -13.60 -15.74 -2.02
N MET A 103 -14.05 -14.80 -2.84
CA MET A 103 -13.30 -14.39 -4.03
C MET A 103 -12.01 -13.65 -3.66
N GLU A 104 -12.01 -12.80 -2.62
CA GLU A 104 -10.78 -12.14 -2.16
C GLU A 104 -9.77 -13.14 -1.59
N LYS A 105 -10.23 -14.16 -0.86
CA LYS A 105 -9.38 -15.27 -0.40
C LYS A 105 -8.82 -16.08 -1.57
N LYS A 106 -9.64 -16.37 -2.58
CA LYS A 106 -9.18 -17.02 -3.82
C LYS A 106 -8.09 -16.20 -4.51
N TRP A 107 -8.27 -14.89 -4.61
CA TRP A 107 -7.26 -13.97 -5.14
C TRP A 107 -5.99 -13.94 -4.28
N PHE A 108 -6.11 -14.06 -2.96
CA PHE A 108 -4.97 -14.17 -2.04
C PHE A 108 -4.15 -15.43 -2.34
N ASP A 109 -4.80 -16.60 -2.37
CA ASP A 109 -4.14 -17.89 -2.57
C ASP A 109 -3.51 -18.00 -3.96
N ALA A 110 -4.19 -17.48 -4.99
CA ALA A 110 -3.69 -17.47 -6.36
C ALA A 110 -2.63 -16.38 -6.60
N ASN A 111 -2.57 -15.36 -5.73
CA ASN A 111 -1.77 -14.14 -5.89
C ASN A 111 -1.92 -13.47 -7.27
N GLN A 112 -3.13 -13.50 -7.82
CA GLN A 112 -3.48 -12.87 -9.08
C GLN A 112 -5.00 -12.65 -9.14
N VAL A 113 -5.43 -11.83 -10.10
CA VAL A 113 -6.84 -11.72 -10.48
C VAL A 113 -7.32 -13.07 -11.03
N THR A 114 -8.39 -13.61 -10.48
CA THR A 114 -9.09 -14.78 -11.01
C THR A 114 -10.56 -14.45 -11.27
N ASP A 115 -11.19 -15.20 -12.18
CA ASP A 115 -12.63 -15.09 -12.48
C ASP A 115 -13.06 -13.69 -12.95
N GLU A 116 -12.17 -13.00 -13.68
CA GLU A 116 -12.32 -11.62 -14.13
C GLU A 116 -13.63 -11.38 -14.89
N GLU A 117 -13.96 -12.25 -15.85
CA GLU A 117 -15.19 -12.18 -16.66
C GLU A 117 -16.47 -12.41 -15.84
N GLU A 118 -16.40 -13.19 -14.76
CA GLU A 118 -17.53 -13.38 -13.85
C GLU A 118 -17.74 -12.13 -13.00
N LEU A 119 -16.64 -11.60 -12.44
CA LEU A 119 -16.67 -10.38 -11.64
C LEU A 119 -17.12 -9.17 -12.46
N PHE A 120 -16.67 -9.04 -13.70
CA PHE A 120 -17.08 -7.95 -14.57
C PHE A 120 -18.60 -7.98 -14.84
N ARG A 121 -19.14 -9.15 -15.20
CA ARG A 121 -20.59 -9.32 -15.42
C ARG A 121 -21.43 -9.02 -14.18
N ALA A 122 -20.95 -9.41 -12.99
CA ALA A 122 -21.62 -9.11 -11.73
C ALA A 122 -21.63 -7.60 -11.38
N GLN A 123 -20.82 -6.79 -12.07
CA GLN A 123 -20.67 -5.35 -11.86
C GLN A 123 -21.37 -4.52 -12.94
N GLU A 124 -22.09 -5.15 -13.88
CA GLU A 124 -22.84 -4.43 -14.91
C GLU A 124 -23.73 -3.37 -14.26
N ARG A 125 -23.46 -2.12 -14.61
CA ARG A 125 -24.25 -0.98 -14.18
C ARG A 125 -25.43 -0.83 -15.13
N PRO A 126 -26.62 -0.43 -14.63
CA PRO A 126 -27.78 -0.17 -15.46
C PRO A 126 -27.50 0.85 -16.57
#